data_AF-A0A381UFN8-F1
#
_entry.id   AF-A0A381UFN8-F1
#
_cell.length_a   1.000
_cell.length_b   1.000
_cell.length_c   1.000
_cell.angle_alpha   90.00
_cell.angle_beta   90.00
_cell.angle_gamma   90.00
#
_symmetry.space_group_name_H-M   'P 1'
#
loop_
_entity.id
_entity.type
_entity.pdbx_description
1 polymer ?
#
loop_
_entity_poly.entity_id
_entity_poly.type
_entity_poly.pdbx_seq_one_letter_code
_entity_poly.pdbx_strand_id
1 'polypeptide(L)' 'LNETDLKQFLEDKLSKIEMPSHIEFRDELPKTIIGKLSKKELVAEEQAQQA' A
#
# COMPACT_ATOMS: atom_id res chain seq x y z
N LEU A 1 -12.86 8.01 1.32
CA LEU A 1 -12.76 6.56 0.99
C LEU A 1 -12.05 5.94 2.16
N ASN A 2 -12.73 5.09 2.94
CA ASN A 2 -12.14 4.52 4.15
C ASN A 2 -11.71 3.06 3.90
N GLU A 3 -10.90 2.49 4.80
CA GLU A 3 -10.37 1.14 4.65
C GLU A 3 -11.46 0.08 4.44
N THR A 4 -12.59 0.22 5.14
CA THR A 4 -13.75 -0.67 5.03
C THR A 4 -14.39 -0.62 3.65
N ASP A 5 -14.59 0.57 3.08
CA ASP A 5 -15.16 0.72 1.73
C ASP A 5 -14.26 0.05 0.67
N LEU A 6 -12.93 0.15 0.86
CA LEU A 6 -11.96 -0.43 -0.05
C LEU A 6 -11.92 -1.95 0.04
N LYS A 7 -11.99 -2.51 1.24
CA LYS A 7 -12.12 -3.97 1.45
C LYS A 7 -13.41 -4.52 0.85
N GLN A 8 -14.53 -3.82 1.05
CA GLN A 8 -15.83 -4.23 0.52
C GLN A 8 -15.86 -4.16 -1.02
N PHE A 9 -15.19 -3.17 -1.62
CA PHE A 9 -15.00 -3.09 -3.06
C PHE A 9 -14.12 -4.23 -3.59
N LEU A 10 -13.10 -4.63 -2.83
CA LEU A 10 -12.17 -5.70 -3.21
C LEU A 10 -12.76 -7.12 -3.00
N GLU A 11 -13.78 -7.31 -2.16
CA GLU A 11 -14.41 -8.63 -1.91
C GLU A 11 -14.97 -9.29 -3.18
N ASP A 12 -15.52 -8.50 -4.12
CA ASP A 12 -16.04 -9.02 -5.41
C ASP A 12 -14.91 -9.25 -6.44
N LYS A 13 -13.72 -8.67 -6.22
CA LYS A 13 -12.62 -8.64 -7.20
C LYS A 13 -11.44 -9.53 -6.83
N LEU A 14 -11.20 -9.76 -5.55
CA LEU A 14 -10.07 -10.52 -5.02
C LEU A 14 -10.54 -11.70 -4.21
N SER A 15 -9.85 -12.83 -4.35
CA SER A 15 -10.08 -13.99 -3.49
C SER A 15 -9.57 -13.69 -2.07
N LYS A 16 -10.09 -14.41 -1.05
CA LYS A 16 -9.67 -14.25 0.36
C LYS A 16 -8.15 -14.33 0.59
N ILE A 17 -7.44 -15.00 -0.31
CA ILE A 17 -5.98 -15.21 -0.27
C ILE A 17 -5.21 -13.97 -0.73
N GLU A 18 -5.83 -13.13 -1.56
CA GLU A 18 -5.23 -11.92 -2.15
C GLU A 18 -5.71 -10.64 -1.43
N MET A 19 -6.64 -10.79 -0.48
CA MET A 19 -7.16 -9.69 0.33
C MET A 19 -6.04 -9.07 1.15
N PRO A 20 -5.75 -7.76 0.99
CA PRO A 20 -4.68 -7.09 1.72
C PRO A 20 -4.96 -7.03 3.22
N SER A 21 -4.01 -7.50 4.03
CA SER A 21 -4.08 -7.48 5.50
C SER A 21 -3.94 -6.06 6.08
N HIS A 22 -3.25 -5.17 5.36
CA HIS A 22 -3.02 -3.79 5.76
C HIS A 22 -3.18 -2.87 4.55
N ILE A 23 -3.88 -1.76 4.72
CA ILE A 23 -4.11 -0.76 3.68
C ILE A 23 -3.67 0.57 4.27
N GLU A 24 -2.60 1.14 3.72
CA GLU A 24 -2.12 2.44 4.14
C GLU A 24 -2.46 3.48 3.07
N PHE A 25 -3.12 4.56 3.50
CA PHE A 25 -3.43 5.69 2.65
C PHE A 25 -2.32 6.72 2.80
N ARG A 26 -1.52 6.90 1.74
CA ARG A 26 -0.52 7.96 1.63
C ARG A 26 -0.96 8.95 0.56
N ASP A 27 -0.73 10.24 0.81
CA ASP A 27 -1.02 11.30 -0.18
C ASP A 27 -0.20 11.13 -1.46
N GLU A 28 1.03 10.62 -1.32
CA GLU A 28 1.90 10.31 -2.45
C GLU A 28 2.71 9.04 -2.20
N LEU A 29 2.90 8.25 -3.27
CA LEU A 29 3.84 7.14 -3.26
C LEU A 29 5.23 7.70 -3.54
N PRO A 30 6.26 7.35 -2.73
CA PRO A 30 7.64 7.74 -3.03
C PRO A 30 8.05 7.14 -4.37
N LYS A 31 8.25 8.03 -5.34
CA LYS A 31 8.68 7.71 -6.69
C LYS A 31 10.20 7.85 -6.76
N THR A 32 10.86 6.89 -7.39
CA THR A 32 12.26 7.10 -7.82
C THR A 32 12.36 8.29 -8.77
N ILE A 33 13.58 8.82 -8.94
CA ILE A 33 13.94 9.87 -9.91
C ILE A 33 13.48 9.54 -11.36
N ILE A 34 13.20 8.25 -11.65
CA ILE A 34 12.73 7.75 -12.96
C ILE A 34 11.19 7.51 -13.00
N GLY A 35 10.46 7.88 -11.94
CA GLY A 35 9.00 7.75 -11.88
C GLY A 35 8.49 6.32 -11.65
N LYS A 36 9.40 5.36 -11.40
CA LYS A 36 9.04 3.99 -11.02
C LYS A 36 8.87 3.88 -9.51
N LEU A 37 7.89 3.08 -9.08
CA LEU A 37 7.65 2.73 -7.68
C LEU A 37 8.88 1.99 -7.13
N SER A 38 9.66 2.65 -6.26
CA SER A 38 10.78 1.99 -5.59
C SER A 38 10.26 1.21 -4.39
N LYS A 39 9.90 -0.06 -4.58
CA LYS A 39 9.63 -0.98 -3.46
C LYS A 39 10.77 -0.99 -2.42
N LYS A 40 12.01 -0.73 -2.85
CA LYS A 40 13.17 -0.67 -1.95
C LYS A 40 13.18 0.56 -1.05
N GLU A 41 12.78 1.73 -1.54
CA GLU A 41 12.73 2.95 -0.71
C GLU A 41 11.53 2.94 0.22
N LEU A 42 10.37 2.45 -0.25
CA LEU A 42 9.20 2.22 0.60
C LEU A 42 9.53 1.36 1.84
N VAL A 43 10.25 0.25 1.65
CA VAL A 43 10.65 -0.64 2.74
C VAL A 43 11.70 0.01 3.65
N ALA A 44 12.62 0.79 3.10
CA ALA A 44 13.63 1.50 3.89
C ALA A 44 13.01 2.62 4.75
N GLU A 45 12.02 3.35 4.23
CA GLU A 45 11.29 4.38 4.97
C GLU A 45 10.44 3.78 6.10
N GLU A 46 9.68 2.70 5.82
CA GLU A 46 8.92 2.02 6.89
C GLU A 46 9.84 1.44 7.98
N GLN A 47 11.01 0.90 7.61
CA GLN A 47 12.00 0.41 8.58
C GLN A 47 12.66 1.53 9.39
N ALA A 48 12.91 2.69 8.77
CA ALA A 48 13.47 3.84 9.47
C ALA A 48 12.46 4.49 10.41
N GLN A 49 11.17 4.44 10.08
CA GLN A 49 10.11 5.02 10.90
C GLN A 49 9.72 4.13 12.10
N GLN A 50 10.10 2.84 12.08
CA GLN A 50 9.92 1.89 13.19
C GLN A 50 11.11 1.84 14.18
N ALA A 51 12.16 2.65 13.98
CA ALA A 51 13.33 2.73 14.86
C ALA A 51 13.22 3.85 15.91
#